data_AF-A0A3P8NV42-F1
#
_entry.id   AF-A0A3P8NV42-F1
#
_cell.length_a   1.000
_cell.length_b   1.000
_cell.length_c   1.000
_cell.angle_alpha   90.00
_cell.angle_beta   90.00
_cell.angle_gamma   90.00
#
_symmetry.space_group_name_H-M   'P 1'
#
loop_
_entity.id
_entity.type
_entity.pdbx_description
1 polymer ?
#
loop_
_entity_poly.entity_id
_entity_poly.type
_entity_poly.pdbx_seq_one_letter_code
_entity_poly.pdbx_strand_id
1 'polypeptide(L)'
;MAFYEVYSHPALIRYKTSVCTKATLFLVVVLCLTYIPPLLVAYRSQGFWIKRSTYEEQPVVRFQYQTLLVAATSTRGEYVAWSTFPQLNNMLGANLRIPAVTVREEDQNQDGKLDLLVFQLQLPLKPNEQVYSIQLLLTFSYQLFRMSTVVMQSLAYMQHSSSVPGAKLFISGDLRLQQRTPLPHRGLYNIYNVSVIDGSSPFASAYDLENIIRSYQNRNLTTVLSCPIPVWTIGRAAAAPFEFKAEIRYPVEPPPSPLPARQPCTATGHVSKLRLVHGHYKKVLRAAGDRGRRRRGEFRGLWTGSVVRQRDRQQNKSKDKHLNTGPKRGFKQRTTV
;
A
#
# COMPACT_ATOMS: atom_id res chain seq x y z
N MET A 1 73.00 45.67 -30.34
CA MET A 1 72.50 46.34 -31.57
C MET A 1 71.00 46.19 -31.60
N ALA A 2 70.25 47.26 -31.87
CA ALA A 2 68.79 47.23 -31.92
C ALA A 2 68.34 47.23 -33.38
N PHE A 3 67.48 46.29 -33.75
CA PHE A 3 66.85 46.23 -35.08
C PHE A 3 65.51 46.96 -35.03
N TYR A 4 65.29 47.85 -35.99
CA TYR A 4 64.00 48.52 -36.19
C TYR A 4 63.28 47.87 -37.37
N GLU A 5 62.03 47.42 -37.17
CA GLU A 5 61.17 47.04 -38.29
C GLU A 5 60.73 48.30 -39.03
N VAL A 6 61.25 48.49 -40.25
CA VAL A 6 60.94 49.63 -41.12
C VAL A 6 59.58 49.45 -41.82
N TYR A 7 59.16 48.21 -42.06
CA TYR A 7 57.91 47.88 -42.72
C TYR A 7 57.48 46.44 -42.41
N SER A 8 56.22 46.25 -42.04
CA SER A 8 55.60 44.93 -41.91
C SER A 8 54.20 44.93 -42.54
N HIS A 9 53.82 43.81 -43.17
CA HIS A 9 52.49 43.61 -43.72
C HIS A 9 52.05 42.15 -43.53
N PRO A 10 50.76 41.88 -43.24
CA PRO A 10 50.30 40.52 -43.00
C PRO A 10 50.15 39.73 -44.32
N ALA A 11 51.06 38.79 -44.55
CA ALA A 11 50.98 37.86 -45.68
C ALA A 11 50.04 36.67 -45.35
N LEU A 12 48.88 36.59 -46.01
CA LEU A 12 47.88 35.55 -45.77
C LEU A 12 48.08 34.36 -46.73
N ILE A 13 48.86 33.36 -46.28
CA ILE A 13 49.12 32.14 -47.06
C ILE A 13 47.91 31.19 -46.96
N ARG A 14 47.31 30.83 -48.11
CA ARG A 14 46.18 29.88 -48.19
C ARG A 14 46.61 28.55 -48.81
N TYR A 15 46.79 27.53 -47.98
CA TYR A 15 46.98 26.16 -48.44
C TYR A 15 45.63 25.57 -48.91
N LYS A 16 45.58 25.04 -50.14
CA LYS A 16 44.40 24.41 -50.74
C LYS A 16 44.69 22.95 -51.05
N THR A 17 43.75 22.06 -50.73
CA THR A 17 43.84 20.61 -50.99
C THR A 17 42.72 20.18 -51.95
N SER A 18 43.00 19.25 -52.88
CA SER A 18 41.96 18.65 -53.71
C SER A 18 41.26 17.49 -52.98
N VAL A 19 40.04 17.16 -53.42
CA VAL A 19 39.09 16.29 -52.71
C VAL A 19 39.66 14.89 -52.38
N CYS A 20 40.52 14.34 -53.23
CA CYS A 20 41.04 12.97 -53.12
C CYS A 20 42.52 12.91 -52.75
N THR A 21 42.90 13.52 -51.61
CA THR A 21 44.30 13.57 -51.14
C THR A 21 44.44 13.02 -49.71
N LYS A 22 45.67 12.63 -49.30
CA LYS A 22 45.92 12.17 -47.92
C LYS A 22 45.53 13.21 -46.87
N ALA A 23 45.64 14.51 -47.21
CA ALA A 23 45.25 15.62 -46.33
C ALA A 23 43.73 15.74 -46.15
N THR A 24 42.92 15.58 -47.21
CA THR A 24 41.46 15.57 -47.08
C THR A 24 40.97 14.32 -46.35
N LEU A 25 41.59 13.16 -46.58
CA LEU A 25 41.30 11.95 -45.80
C LEU A 25 41.60 12.14 -44.31
N PHE A 26 42.73 12.75 -43.95
CA PHE A 26 43.05 13.07 -42.55
C PHE A 26 42.01 14.01 -41.94
N LEU A 27 41.60 15.06 -42.65
CA LEU A 27 40.56 15.99 -42.20
C LEU A 27 39.22 15.26 -41.97
N VAL A 28 38.81 14.38 -42.88
CA VAL A 28 37.60 13.55 -42.72
C VAL A 28 37.70 12.64 -41.49
N VAL A 29 38.86 11.98 -41.27
CA VAL A 29 39.07 11.14 -40.08
C VAL A 29 38.99 11.96 -38.78
N VAL A 30 39.62 13.13 -38.73
CA VAL A 30 39.53 14.03 -37.56
C VAL A 30 38.10 14.52 -37.34
N LEU A 31 37.38 14.87 -38.41
CA LEU A 31 35.97 15.29 -38.33
C LEU A 31 35.09 14.16 -37.79
N CYS A 32 35.22 12.95 -38.33
CA CYS A 32 34.57 11.75 -37.82
C CYS A 32 34.89 11.49 -36.35
N LEU A 33 36.17 11.57 -35.95
CA LEU A 33 36.59 11.37 -34.56
C LEU A 33 36.17 12.51 -33.62
N THR A 34 35.85 13.70 -34.15
CA THR A 34 35.35 14.83 -33.37
C THR A 34 33.85 14.69 -33.10
N TYR A 35 33.07 14.24 -34.08
CA TYR A 35 31.59 14.20 -33.96
C TYR A 35 31.02 12.83 -33.58
N ILE A 36 31.59 11.72 -34.04
CA ILE A 36 31.03 10.38 -33.78
C ILE A 36 31.14 9.97 -32.30
N PRO A 37 32.28 10.15 -31.59
CA PRO A 37 32.37 9.78 -30.18
C PRO A 37 31.39 10.51 -29.26
N PRO A 38 31.25 11.86 -29.27
CA PRO A 38 30.27 12.52 -28.40
C PRO A 38 28.82 12.18 -28.78
N LEU A 39 28.52 11.98 -30.07
CA LEU A 39 27.19 11.49 -30.52
C LEU A 39 26.90 10.10 -29.95
N LEU A 40 27.86 9.17 -30.05
CA LEU A 40 27.70 7.79 -29.58
C LEU A 40 27.61 7.72 -28.06
N VAL A 41 28.39 8.54 -27.34
CA VAL A 41 28.28 8.69 -25.88
C VAL A 41 26.91 9.26 -25.49
N ALA A 42 26.45 10.34 -26.14
CA ALA A 42 25.13 10.92 -25.90
C ALA A 42 24.01 9.87 -26.11
N TYR A 43 24.01 9.17 -27.25
CA TYR A 43 23.04 8.13 -27.58
C TYR A 43 23.06 6.95 -26.60
N ARG A 44 24.25 6.46 -26.22
CA ARG A 44 24.41 5.35 -25.26
C ARG A 44 24.10 5.76 -23.82
N SER A 45 24.28 7.03 -23.46
CA SER A 45 23.99 7.54 -22.12
C SER A 45 22.50 7.62 -21.77
N GLN A 46 21.61 7.57 -22.78
CA GLN A 46 20.15 7.71 -22.61
C GLN A 46 19.73 9.03 -21.91
N GLY A 47 20.58 10.06 -22.02
CA GLY A 47 20.42 11.35 -21.34
C GLY A 47 21.46 11.53 -20.24
N PHE A 48 22.34 12.51 -20.41
CA PHE A 48 23.36 12.84 -19.42
C PHE A 48 22.72 13.15 -18.05
N TRP A 49 23.18 12.45 -17.01
CA TRP A 49 22.83 12.72 -15.61
C TRP A 49 21.34 12.52 -15.21
N ILE A 50 20.57 11.68 -15.93
CA ILE A 50 19.20 11.33 -15.49
C ILE A 50 19.26 10.51 -14.18
N LYS A 51 18.73 11.08 -13.09
CA LYS A 51 18.66 10.41 -11.77
C LYS A 51 17.45 9.51 -11.60
N ARG A 52 16.34 9.81 -12.28
CA ARG A 52 15.06 9.09 -12.23
C ARG A 52 14.34 9.27 -13.56
N SER A 53 13.71 8.22 -14.03
CA SER A 53 12.80 8.21 -15.18
C SER A 53 11.55 7.41 -14.82
N THR A 54 10.45 7.70 -15.52
CA THR A 54 9.16 7.06 -15.29
C THR A 54 8.71 6.37 -16.56
N TYR A 55 8.21 5.14 -16.45
CA TYR A 55 7.80 4.31 -17.57
C TYR A 55 6.45 3.68 -17.28
N GLU A 56 5.69 3.44 -18.34
CA GLU A 56 4.44 2.68 -18.29
C GLU A 56 4.70 1.22 -18.66
N GLU A 57 4.11 0.31 -17.89
CA GLU A 57 4.17 -1.12 -18.14
C GLU A 57 2.91 -1.80 -17.59
N GLN A 58 2.35 -2.72 -18.37
CA GLN A 58 1.33 -3.63 -17.87
C GLN A 58 2.01 -4.87 -17.27
N PRO A 59 1.84 -5.13 -15.96
CA PRO A 59 2.45 -6.27 -15.30
C PRO A 59 1.86 -7.59 -15.77
N VAL A 60 2.66 -8.66 -15.69
CA VAL A 60 2.13 -10.02 -15.77
C VAL A 60 1.75 -10.43 -14.34
N VAL A 61 0.45 -10.44 -14.08
CA VAL A 61 -0.13 -10.88 -12.80
C VAL A 61 -0.73 -12.27 -12.98
N ARG A 62 -0.51 -13.16 -12.00
CA ARG A 62 -1.16 -14.47 -11.92
C ARG A 62 -1.61 -14.73 -10.50
N PHE A 63 -2.87 -15.09 -10.31
CA PHE A 63 -3.39 -15.49 -9.01
C PHE A 63 -2.74 -16.80 -8.56
N GLN A 64 -2.25 -16.86 -7.32
CA GLN A 64 -1.53 -18.04 -6.81
C GLN A 64 -2.44 -19.08 -6.15
N TYR A 65 -3.77 -18.90 -6.21
CA TYR A 65 -4.74 -19.75 -5.53
C TYR A 65 -4.52 -19.84 -4.01
N GLN A 66 -3.90 -18.82 -3.41
CA GLN A 66 -3.80 -18.72 -1.95
C GLN A 66 -4.76 -17.63 -1.45
N THR A 67 -5.62 -18.01 -0.51
CA THR A 67 -6.68 -17.18 0.04
C THR A 67 -6.73 -17.32 1.55
N LEU A 68 -7.01 -16.22 2.24
CA LEU A 68 -7.33 -16.21 3.66
C LEU A 68 -8.54 -15.31 3.85
N LEU A 69 -9.65 -15.90 4.28
CA LEU A 69 -10.94 -15.26 4.55
C LEU A 69 -11.22 -15.27 6.06
N VAL A 70 -11.60 -14.11 6.59
CA VAL A 70 -12.19 -13.97 7.93
C VAL A 70 -13.51 -13.21 7.80
N ALA A 71 -14.59 -13.79 8.31
CA ALA A 71 -15.92 -13.20 8.35
C ALA A 71 -16.38 -13.08 9.81
N ALA A 72 -16.71 -11.88 10.26
CA ALA A 72 -17.25 -11.67 11.60
C ALA A 72 -18.75 -12.00 11.62
N THR A 73 -19.13 -12.92 12.50
CA THR A 73 -20.48 -13.51 12.58
C THR A 73 -21.37 -12.78 13.58
N SER A 74 -20.76 -12.14 14.58
CA SER A 74 -21.45 -11.47 15.68
C SER A 74 -20.73 -10.21 16.11
N THR A 75 -21.49 -9.21 16.59
CA THR A 75 -20.93 -8.03 17.28
C THR A 75 -20.22 -8.36 18.59
N ARG A 76 -20.35 -9.60 19.09
CA ARG A 76 -19.67 -10.13 20.28
C ARG A 76 -18.27 -10.69 20.01
N GLY A 77 -17.78 -10.64 18.77
CA GLY A 77 -16.45 -11.13 18.39
C GLY A 77 -16.38 -12.58 17.91
N GLU A 78 -17.53 -13.24 17.71
CA GLU A 78 -17.57 -14.53 17.01
C GLU A 78 -17.21 -14.35 15.54
N TYR A 79 -16.37 -15.22 15.01
CA TYR A 79 -15.92 -15.20 13.63
C TYR A 79 -15.90 -16.60 13.02
N VAL A 80 -16.10 -16.63 11.71
CA VAL A 80 -15.86 -17.77 10.83
C VAL A 80 -14.63 -17.44 9.99
N ALA A 81 -13.75 -18.41 9.79
CA ALA A 81 -12.60 -18.24 8.92
C ALA A 81 -12.38 -19.45 8.03
N TRP A 82 -11.66 -19.22 6.93
CA TRP A 82 -11.25 -20.24 5.98
C TRP A 82 -9.99 -19.80 5.26
N SER A 83 -9.15 -20.76 4.88
CA SER A 83 -8.01 -20.49 4.03
C SER A 83 -7.70 -21.67 3.11
N THR A 84 -6.80 -21.43 2.18
CA THR A 84 -6.13 -22.49 1.41
C THR A 84 -4.98 -23.14 2.18
N PHE A 85 -4.61 -22.64 3.37
CA PHE A 85 -3.48 -23.12 4.15
C PHE A 85 -3.93 -24.22 5.12
N PRO A 86 -3.44 -25.48 4.99
CA PRO A 86 -3.94 -26.59 5.78
C PRO A 86 -3.66 -26.43 7.28
N GLN A 87 -2.49 -25.89 7.66
CA GLN A 87 -2.13 -25.69 9.07
C GLN A 87 -3.07 -24.69 9.77
N LEU A 88 -3.42 -23.59 9.10
CA LEU A 88 -4.39 -22.63 9.62
C LEU A 88 -5.77 -23.27 9.76
N ASN A 89 -6.23 -24.01 8.76
CA ASN A 89 -7.53 -24.69 8.82
C ASN A 89 -7.61 -25.70 9.97
N ASN A 90 -6.52 -26.43 10.26
CA ASN A 90 -6.43 -27.32 11.40
C ASN A 90 -6.53 -26.57 12.74
N MET A 91 -5.94 -25.38 12.85
CA MET A 91 -6.01 -24.54 14.06
C MET A 91 -7.39 -23.87 14.25
N LEU A 92 -8.17 -23.67 13.18
CA LEU A 92 -9.48 -22.99 13.26
C LEU A 92 -10.59 -23.83 13.88
N GLY A 93 -10.49 -25.17 13.85
CA GLY A 93 -11.42 -26.08 14.51
C GLY A 93 -12.90 -25.78 14.24
N ALA A 94 -13.67 -25.45 15.29
CA ALA A 94 -15.10 -25.18 15.20
C ALA A 94 -15.49 -23.93 14.37
N ASN A 95 -14.57 -22.99 14.20
CA ASN A 95 -14.77 -21.75 13.45
C ASN A 95 -14.50 -21.91 11.94
N LEU A 96 -14.03 -23.08 11.51
CA LEU A 96 -13.85 -23.42 10.10
C LEU A 96 -15.21 -23.59 9.39
N ARG A 97 -15.38 -22.94 8.25
CA ARG A 97 -16.44 -23.25 7.26
C ARG A 97 -15.76 -23.35 5.90
N ILE A 98 -16.03 -24.41 5.14
CA ILE A 98 -15.41 -24.60 3.82
C ILE A 98 -16.34 -23.97 2.76
N PRO A 99 -15.95 -22.88 2.08
CA PRO A 99 -16.73 -22.27 1.03
C PRO A 99 -16.55 -23.00 -0.31
N ALA A 100 -17.52 -22.84 -1.21
CA ALA A 100 -17.29 -23.09 -2.62
C ALA A 100 -16.60 -21.85 -3.24
N VAL A 101 -15.50 -22.06 -3.95
CA VAL A 101 -14.72 -20.98 -4.59
C VAL A 101 -14.61 -21.23 -6.08
N THR A 102 -14.94 -20.22 -6.87
CA THR A 102 -14.77 -20.23 -8.33
C THR A 102 -13.92 -19.03 -8.74
N VAL A 103 -12.98 -19.31 -9.65
CA VAL A 103 -11.97 -18.34 -10.07
C VAL A 103 -11.93 -18.35 -11.59
N ARG A 104 -11.93 -17.17 -12.19
CA ARG A 104 -11.82 -16.98 -13.64
C ARG A 104 -10.89 -15.80 -13.89
N GLU A 105 -9.78 -16.08 -14.55
CA GLU A 105 -8.87 -15.05 -15.08
C GLU A 105 -9.23 -14.82 -16.57
N GLU A 106 -9.34 -13.57 -16.97
CA GLU A 106 -9.66 -13.15 -18.34
C GLU A 106 -8.53 -12.30 -18.93
N ASP A 107 -8.21 -12.60 -20.19
CA ASP A 107 -7.49 -11.75 -21.13
C ASP A 107 -8.58 -11.13 -22.03
N GLN A 108 -8.78 -9.81 -21.94
CA GLN A 108 -9.87 -9.11 -22.63
C GLN A 108 -9.41 -8.55 -23.98
N ASN A 109 -8.12 -8.27 -24.14
CA ASN A 109 -7.54 -7.71 -25.36
C ASN A 109 -6.85 -8.76 -26.26
N GLN A 110 -6.71 -9.99 -25.78
CA GLN A 110 -6.04 -11.15 -26.40
C GLN A 110 -4.53 -10.95 -26.64
N ASP A 111 -3.85 -10.17 -25.78
CA ASP A 111 -2.41 -9.92 -25.87
C ASP A 111 -1.53 -10.97 -25.17
N GLY A 112 -2.13 -11.93 -24.47
CA GLY A 112 -1.46 -13.00 -23.73
C GLY A 112 -1.17 -12.68 -22.26
N LYS A 113 -1.45 -11.45 -21.82
CA LYS A 113 -1.53 -11.07 -20.40
C LYS A 113 -2.96 -11.21 -19.90
N LEU A 114 -3.11 -11.22 -18.58
CA LEU A 114 -4.43 -11.17 -17.96
C LEU A 114 -4.77 -9.72 -17.65
N ASP A 115 -6.03 -9.36 -17.85
CA ASP A 115 -6.59 -8.04 -17.57
C ASP A 115 -7.50 -8.04 -16.34
N LEU A 116 -8.20 -9.15 -16.08
CA LEU A 116 -9.25 -9.22 -15.05
C LEU A 116 -9.22 -10.57 -14.31
N LEU A 117 -9.30 -10.50 -12.99
CA LEU A 117 -9.66 -11.63 -12.12
C LEU A 117 -11.11 -11.46 -11.64
N VAL A 118 -11.96 -12.43 -11.98
CA VAL A 118 -13.27 -12.64 -11.37
C VAL A 118 -13.14 -13.73 -10.31
N PHE A 119 -13.18 -13.33 -9.05
CA PHE A 119 -13.16 -14.23 -7.90
C PHE A 119 -14.55 -14.29 -7.26
N GLN A 120 -15.09 -15.50 -7.10
CA GLN A 120 -16.39 -15.74 -6.48
C GLN A 120 -16.24 -16.77 -5.36
N LEU A 121 -16.88 -16.51 -4.22
CA LEU A 121 -16.80 -17.34 -3.03
C LEU A 121 -18.18 -17.40 -2.38
N GLN A 122 -18.66 -18.62 -2.09
CA GLN A 122 -19.92 -18.88 -1.41
C GLN A 122 -19.63 -19.52 -0.06
N LEU A 123 -19.80 -18.75 1.02
CA LEU A 123 -19.54 -19.21 2.39
C LEU A 123 -20.81 -19.84 2.98
N PRO A 124 -20.84 -21.15 3.26
CA PRO A 124 -21.98 -21.77 3.93
C PRO A 124 -22.03 -21.33 5.41
N LEU A 125 -23.21 -20.92 5.84
CA LEU A 125 -23.49 -20.42 7.18
C LEU A 125 -24.69 -21.15 7.76
N LYS A 126 -24.72 -21.32 9.09
CA LYS A 126 -25.91 -21.86 9.76
C LYS A 126 -27.07 -20.84 9.73
N PRO A 127 -28.33 -21.29 9.92
CA PRO A 127 -29.50 -20.40 9.97
C PRO A 127 -29.39 -19.22 10.94
N ASN A 128 -28.70 -19.42 12.07
CA ASN A 128 -28.53 -18.41 13.11
C ASN A 128 -27.23 -17.58 12.95
N GLU A 129 -26.32 -18.00 12.08
CA GLU A 129 -25.06 -17.29 11.80
C GLU A 129 -25.33 -16.19 10.75
N GLN A 130 -24.92 -14.95 11.01
CA GLN A 130 -25.03 -13.80 10.09
C GLN A 130 -23.63 -13.28 9.73
N VAL A 131 -23.47 -12.33 8.80
CA VAL A 131 -22.14 -11.74 8.51
C VAL A 131 -22.20 -10.22 8.58
N TYR A 132 -21.33 -9.62 9.38
CA TYR A 132 -21.24 -8.18 9.61
C TYR A 132 -20.01 -7.55 8.95
N SER A 133 -18.87 -8.24 8.94
CA SER A 133 -17.67 -7.79 8.26
C SER A 133 -16.93 -8.94 7.60
N ILE A 134 -16.21 -8.62 6.52
CA ILE A 134 -15.38 -9.55 5.78
C ILE A 134 -14.00 -8.92 5.60
N GLN A 135 -12.98 -9.75 5.80
CA GLN A 135 -11.59 -9.48 5.48
C GLN A 135 -11.11 -10.63 4.59
N LEU A 136 -10.60 -10.31 3.40
CA LEU A 136 -10.09 -11.26 2.43
C LEU A 136 -8.70 -10.84 1.98
N LEU A 137 -7.78 -11.79 2.04
CA LEU A 137 -6.41 -11.68 1.54
C LEU A 137 -6.27 -12.64 0.36
N LEU A 138 -5.84 -12.10 -0.79
CA LEU A 138 -5.51 -12.84 -2.00
C LEU A 138 -4.04 -12.63 -2.34
N THR A 139 -3.30 -13.69 -2.70
CA THR A 139 -1.90 -13.56 -3.15
C THR A 139 -1.75 -13.76 -4.66
N PHE A 140 -0.78 -13.04 -5.23
CA PHE A 140 -0.52 -13.02 -6.67
C PHE A 140 0.99 -13.08 -6.94
N SER A 141 1.38 -13.81 -7.98
CA SER A 141 2.67 -13.60 -8.63
C SER A 141 2.57 -12.31 -9.45
N TYR A 142 3.52 -11.40 -9.27
CA TYR A 142 3.56 -10.12 -9.98
C TYR A 142 4.93 -9.95 -10.63
N GLN A 143 4.92 -9.75 -11.95
CA GLN A 143 6.14 -9.66 -12.76
C GLN A 143 6.15 -8.43 -13.68
N LEU A 144 7.29 -7.76 -13.76
CA LEU A 144 7.61 -6.69 -14.71
C LEU A 144 8.86 -7.08 -15.50
N PHE A 145 8.99 -6.60 -16.73
CA PHE A 145 10.04 -7.00 -17.66
C PHE A 145 10.72 -5.84 -18.40
N ARG A 146 10.06 -4.69 -18.60
CA ARG A 146 10.46 -3.68 -19.61
C ARG A 146 11.79 -2.97 -19.31
N MET A 147 12.12 -2.74 -18.04
CA MET A 147 13.34 -2.02 -17.61
C MET A 147 14.16 -2.82 -16.60
N SER A 148 13.61 -3.01 -15.40
CA SER A 148 14.09 -4.02 -14.44
C SER A 148 13.10 -5.17 -14.42
N THR A 149 13.65 -6.39 -14.44
CA THR A 149 12.86 -7.60 -14.30
C THR A 149 12.48 -7.75 -12.83
N VAL A 150 11.30 -7.30 -12.44
CA VAL A 150 10.79 -7.47 -11.07
C VAL A 150 10.07 -8.81 -10.99
N VAL A 151 10.39 -9.60 -9.97
CA VAL A 151 9.62 -10.80 -9.62
C VAL A 151 9.30 -10.73 -8.14
N MET A 152 8.01 -10.69 -7.79
CA MET A 152 7.58 -10.68 -6.39
C MET A 152 6.26 -11.42 -6.17
N GLN A 153 6.07 -11.91 -4.94
CA GLN A 153 4.75 -12.25 -4.46
C GLN A 153 4.08 -11.00 -3.88
N SER A 154 2.93 -10.66 -4.44
CA SER A 154 2.12 -9.49 -4.10
C SER A 154 0.78 -9.91 -3.47
N LEU A 155 0.03 -8.95 -2.93
CA LEU A 155 -1.12 -9.21 -2.07
C LEU A 155 -2.21 -8.16 -2.27
N ALA A 156 -3.44 -8.62 -2.52
CA ALA A 156 -4.63 -7.76 -2.42
C ALA A 156 -5.31 -8.00 -1.07
N TYR A 157 -5.43 -6.94 -0.28
CA TYR A 157 -6.24 -6.92 0.94
C TYR A 157 -7.55 -6.21 0.66
N MET A 158 -8.66 -6.89 0.95
CA MET A 158 -10.01 -6.36 0.86
C MET A 158 -10.67 -6.47 2.22
N GLN A 159 -11.26 -5.37 2.68
CA GLN A 159 -12.06 -5.36 3.90
C GLN A 159 -13.33 -4.53 3.72
N HIS A 160 -14.43 -5.01 4.28
CA HIS A 160 -15.67 -4.25 4.39
C HIS A 160 -16.39 -4.62 5.67
N SER A 161 -17.02 -3.65 6.33
CA SER A 161 -17.82 -3.85 7.53
C SER A 161 -19.10 -3.05 7.46
N SER A 162 -20.19 -3.65 7.92
CA SER A 162 -21.52 -3.07 7.96
C SER A 162 -22.18 -3.37 9.30
N SER A 163 -22.97 -2.44 9.81
CA SER A 163 -23.79 -2.65 11.02
C SER A 163 -25.01 -3.55 10.76
N VAL A 164 -25.31 -3.86 9.50
CA VAL A 164 -26.48 -4.64 9.08
C VAL A 164 -26.02 -5.95 8.43
N PRO A 165 -26.56 -7.12 8.83
CA PRO A 165 -26.13 -8.41 8.32
C PRO A 165 -26.33 -8.53 6.81
N GLY A 166 -25.26 -8.93 6.12
CA GLY A 166 -25.22 -9.05 4.66
C GLY A 166 -25.66 -10.42 4.15
N ALA A 167 -26.19 -10.42 2.92
CA ALA A 167 -26.35 -11.60 2.09
C ALA A 167 -25.20 -11.74 1.09
N LYS A 168 -24.72 -10.62 0.55
CA LYS A 168 -23.71 -10.60 -0.50
C LYS A 168 -22.85 -9.33 -0.47
N LEU A 169 -21.59 -9.48 -0.82
CA LEU A 169 -20.61 -8.39 -0.96
C LEU A 169 -19.98 -8.49 -2.35
N PHE A 170 -20.12 -7.41 -3.12
CA PHE A 170 -19.39 -7.20 -4.37
C PHE A 170 -18.31 -6.14 -4.15
N ILE A 171 -17.08 -6.39 -4.61
CA ILE A 171 -15.99 -5.40 -4.61
C ILE A 171 -15.37 -5.38 -6.01
N SER A 172 -15.32 -4.20 -6.64
CA SER A 172 -14.59 -3.99 -7.89
C SER A 172 -13.46 -2.99 -7.67
N GLY A 173 -12.25 -3.26 -8.16
CA GLY A 173 -11.09 -2.39 -7.97
C GLY A 173 -9.89 -2.73 -8.86
N ASP A 174 -8.86 -1.89 -8.83
CA ASP A 174 -7.66 -2.01 -9.65
C ASP A 174 -6.47 -2.47 -8.79
N LEU A 175 -5.78 -3.55 -9.15
CA LEU A 175 -4.53 -3.92 -8.48
C LEU A 175 -3.39 -3.00 -8.97
N ARG A 176 -2.92 -2.11 -8.11
CA ARG A 176 -1.90 -1.09 -8.42
C ARG A 176 -0.60 -1.33 -7.66
N LEU A 177 0.52 -1.06 -8.32
CA LEU A 177 1.87 -1.08 -7.75
C LEU A 177 2.17 0.20 -6.96
N GLN A 178 2.41 0.05 -5.68
CA GLN A 178 2.89 1.10 -4.79
C GLN A 178 4.39 0.92 -4.54
N GLN A 179 5.17 1.88 -5.05
CA GLN A 179 6.62 1.94 -4.95
C GLN A 179 7.04 3.07 -3.98
N ARG A 180 7.81 2.73 -2.94
CA ARG A 180 8.38 3.68 -1.97
C ARG A 180 9.78 4.14 -2.36
N THR A 181 10.55 3.25 -2.99
CA THR A 181 11.86 3.55 -3.57
C THR A 181 11.82 3.29 -5.07
N PRO A 182 12.48 4.11 -5.91
CA PRO A 182 12.62 3.81 -7.33
C PRO A 182 13.25 2.44 -7.55
N LEU A 183 12.76 1.71 -8.56
CA LEU A 183 13.37 0.47 -9.02
C LEU A 183 14.75 0.74 -9.66
N PRO A 184 15.68 -0.23 -9.65
CA PRO A 184 16.91 -0.11 -10.43
C PRO A 184 16.58 0.03 -11.93
N HIS A 185 17.44 0.72 -12.70
CA HIS A 185 17.20 0.92 -14.13
C HIS A 185 17.20 -0.41 -14.92
N ARG A 186 17.99 -1.40 -14.49
CA ARG A 186 18.15 -2.71 -15.15
C ARG A 186 18.41 -3.82 -14.13
N GLY A 187 18.28 -5.06 -14.59
CA GLY A 187 18.60 -6.27 -13.83
C GLY A 187 17.41 -6.88 -13.12
N LEU A 188 17.63 -8.05 -12.51
CA LEU A 188 16.64 -8.81 -11.77
C LEU A 188 16.45 -8.22 -10.36
N TYR A 189 15.21 -7.89 -10.01
CA TYR A 189 14.80 -7.48 -8.68
C TYR A 189 13.84 -8.55 -8.11
N ASN A 190 14.40 -9.53 -7.41
CA ASN A 190 13.69 -10.69 -6.86
C ASN A 190 13.66 -10.73 -5.32
N ILE A 191 13.99 -9.63 -4.64
CA ILE A 191 14.08 -9.54 -3.16
C ILE A 191 12.76 -9.92 -2.49
N TYR A 192 11.63 -9.69 -3.16
CA TYR A 192 10.28 -10.02 -2.67
C TYR A 192 9.67 -11.26 -3.36
N ASN A 193 10.48 -12.10 -4.00
CA ASN A 193 10.09 -13.42 -4.49
C ASN A 193 10.09 -14.45 -3.34
N VAL A 194 9.37 -14.12 -2.27
CA VAL A 194 9.18 -14.92 -1.07
C VAL A 194 7.71 -14.87 -0.67
N SER A 195 7.21 -15.94 -0.08
CA SER A 195 5.81 -16.05 0.34
C SER A 195 5.42 -14.89 1.27
N VAL A 196 4.23 -14.32 1.04
CA VAL A 196 3.70 -13.24 1.90
C VAL A 196 3.11 -13.82 3.18
N ILE A 197 2.62 -15.06 3.12
CA ILE A 197 2.08 -15.85 4.23
C ILE A 197 2.87 -17.15 4.26
N ASP A 198 3.43 -17.51 5.42
CA ASP A 198 4.11 -18.80 5.58
C ASP A 198 3.07 -19.92 5.76
N GLY A 199 2.67 -20.50 4.63
CA GLY A 199 1.70 -21.59 4.56
C GLY A 199 2.13 -22.89 5.25
N SER A 200 3.41 -23.02 5.62
CA SER A 200 3.97 -24.21 6.27
C SER A 200 4.18 -24.04 7.77
N SER A 201 4.01 -22.83 8.31
CA SER A 201 4.25 -22.55 9.72
C SER A 201 3.25 -23.29 10.63
N PRO A 202 3.70 -23.91 11.74
CA PRO A 202 2.80 -24.48 12.74
C PRO A 202 2.25 -23.42 13.72
N PHE A 203 2.71 -22.16 13.63
CA PHE A 203 2.40 -21.11 14.59
C PHE A 203 1.25 -20.21 14.12
N ALA A 204 0.23 -20.02 14.98
CA ALA A 204 -0.88 -19.11 14.69
C ALA A 204 -0.45 -17.67 14.39
N SER A 205 0.67 -17.20 14.96
CA SER A 205 1.23 -15.86 14.73
C SER A 205 1.68 -15.60 13.28
N ALA A 206 2.00 -16.65 12.51
CA ALA A 206 2.34 -16.54 11.09
C ALA A 206 1.12 -16.27 10.19
N TYR A 207 -0.08 -16.56 10.69
CA TYR A 207 -1.36 -16.35 10.01
C TYR A 207 -2.15 -15.13 10.52
N ASP A 208 -1.64 -14.47 11.56
CA ASP A 208 -2.22 -13.24 12.09
C ASP A 208 -2.17 -12.12 11.04
N LEU A 209 -3.33 -11.57 10.70
CA LEU A 209 -3.48 -10.53 9.70
C LEU A 209 -2.69 -9.28 10.05
N GLU A 210 -2.51 -8.95 11.34
CA GLU A 210 -1.69 -7.79 11.71
C GLU A 210 -0.22 -8.02 11.33
N ASN A 211 0.35 -9.17 11.63
CA ASN A 211 1.74 -9.50 11.28
C ASN A 211 1.95 -9.61 9.76
N ILE A 212 1.00 -10.21 9.04
CA ILE A 212 1.02 -10.30 7.57
C ILE A 212 0.99 -8.89 6.96
N ILE A 213 0.03 -8.04 7.35
CA ILE A 213 -0.10 -6.69 6.79
C ILE A 213 1.10 -5.82 7.18
N ARG A 214 1.58 -5.91 8.43
CA ARG A 214 2.76 -5.16 8.92
C ARG A 214 4.03 -5.54 8.15
N SER A 215 4.30 -6.83 7.99
CA SER A 215 5.48 -7.31 7.25
C SER A 215 5.38 -6.97 5.75
N TYR A 216 4.20 -7.07 5.15
CA TYR A 216 3.97 -6.67 3.77
C TYR A 216 4.16 -5.17 3.56
N GLN A 217 3.57 -4.34 4.42
CA GLN A 217 3.69 -2.88 4.41
C GLN A 217 5.08 -2.36 4.84
N ASN A 218 6.00 -3.21 5.28
CA ASN A 218 7.40 -2.83 5.47
C ASN A 218 8.24 -2.96 4.19
N ARG A 219 7.71 -3.59 3.13
CA ARG A 219 8.38 -3.68 1.83
C ARG A 219 8.45 -2.31 1.14
N ASN A 220 9.50 -2.11 0.35
CA ASN A 220 9.64 -0.92 -0.51
C ASN A 220 8.76 -0.99 -1.77
N LEU A 221 8.28 -2.18 -2.11
CA LEU A 221 7.43 -2.47 -3.25
C LEU A 221 6.27 -3.35 -2.77
N THR A 222 5.04 -2.87 -2.98
CA THR A 222 3.79 -3.51 -2.56
C THR A 222 2.75 -3.31 -3.64
N THR A 223 1.72 -4.15 -3.70
CA THR A 223 0.49 -3.86 -4.45
C THR A 223 -0.62 -3.47 -3.48
N VAL A 224 -1.56 -2.66 -3.98
CA VAL A 224 -2.76 -2.23 -3.25
C VAL A 224 -3.95 -2.27 -4.18
N LEU A 225 -5.13 -2.58 -3.65
CA LEU A 225 -6.38 -2.45 -4.41
C LEU A 225 -6.78 -0.97 -4.41
N SER A 226 -6.59 -0.30 -5.53
CA SER A 226 -6.93 1.11 -5.74
C SER A 226 -8.41 1.28 -6.07
N CYS A 227 -9.01 2.32 -5.49
CA CYS A 227 -10.42 2.69 -5.62
C CYS A 227 -11.40 1.50 -5.57
N PRO A 228 -11.36 0.64 -4.52
CA PRO A 228 -12.32 -0.43 -4.37
C PRO A 228 -13.72 0.14 -4.13
N ILE A 229 -14.69 -0.31 -4.92
CA ILE A 229 -16.11 0.06 -4.81
C ILE A 229 -16.85 -1.12 -4.16
N PRO A 230 -17.09 -1.10 -2.84
CA PRO A 230 -17.87 -2.14 -2.16
C PRO A 230 -19.38 -1.88 -2.33
N VAL A 231 -20.11 -2.93 -2.71
CA VAL A 231 -21.57 -2.96 -2.73
C VAL A 231 -22.03 -4.07 -1.79
N TRP A 232 -22.67 -3.69 -0.69
CA TRP A 232 -23.23 -4.59 0.32
C TRP A 232 -24.73 -4.76 0.08
N THR A 233 -25.19 -6.01 -0.09
CA THR A 233 -26.61 -6.32 -0.19
C THR A 233 -27.08 -7.14 1.00
N ILE A 234 -28.31 -6.88 1.41
CA ILE A 234 -28.97 -7.45 2.60
C ILE A 234 -30.08 -8.42 2.19
N GLY A 235 -30.65 -9.15 3.16
CA GLY A 235 -31.80 -10.04 2.92
C GLY A 235 -31.42 -11.48 2.57
N ARG A 236 -30.55 -12.11 3.39
CA ARG A 236 -30.17 -13.51 3.21
C ARG A 236 -31.31 -14.44 3.63
N ALA A 237 -31.63 -15.44 2.82
CA ALA A 237 -32.48 -16.54 3.28
C ALA A 237 -31.75 -17.38 4.35
N ALA A 238 -32.49 -17.98 5.28
CA ALA A 238 -31.92 -18.65 6.46
C ALA A 238 -30.81 -19.66 6.12
N ALA A 239 -31.07 -20.55 5.15
CA ALA A 239 -30.14 -21.58 4.70
C ALA A 239 -29.27 -21.20 3.48
N ALA A 240 -29.35 -19.97 2.97
CA ALA A 240 -28.54 -19.55 1.83
C ALA A 240 -27.10 -19.23 2.27
N PRO A 241 -26.07 -19.56 1.45
CA PRO A 241 -24.70 -19.13 1.70
C PRO A 241 -24.58 -17.61 1.58
N PHE A 242 -23.51 -17.06 2.16
CA PHE A 242 -23.10 -15.69 1.87
C PHE A 242 -22.30 -15.65 0.56
N GLU A 243 -22.65 -14.77 -0.37
CA GLU A 243 -21.92 -14.62 -1.64
C GLU A 243 -20.92 -13.45 -1.60
N PHE A 244 -19.65 -13.76 -1.79
CA PHE A 244 -18.61 -12.77 -2.04
C PHE A 244 -18.22 -12.80 -3.53
N LYS A 245 -18.16 -11.64 -4.18
CA LYS A 245 -17.63 -11.50 -5.55
C LYS A 245 -16.64 -10.34 -5.60
N ALA A 246 -15.39 -10.63 -5.96
CA ALA A 246 -14.39 -9.62 -6.28
C ALA A 246 -14.08 -9.59 -7.78
N GLU A 247 -13.95 -8.39 -8.33
CA GLU A 247 -13.45 -8.11 -9.67
C GLU A 247 -12.20 -7.25 -9.53
N ILE A 248 -11.05 -7.83 -9.81
CA ILE A 248 -9.74 -7.18 -9.68
C ILE A 248 -9.15 -7.01 -11.08
N ARG A 249 -9.04 -5.76 -11.53
CA ARG A 249 -8.40 -5.42 -12.81
C ARG A 249 -6.90 -5.29 -12.65
N TYR A 250 -6.16 -5.59 -13.71
CA TYR A 250 -4.72 -5.50 -13.83
C TYR A 250 -4.33 -4.40 -14.85
N PRO A 251 -4.50 -3.12 -14.49
CA PRO A 251 -4.27 -2.02 -15.42
C PRO A 251 -2.78 -1.85 -15.76
N VAL A 252 -2.53 -1.16 -16.88
CA VAL A 252 -1.22 -0.54 -17.15
C VAL A 252 -0.86 0.38 -15.98
N GLU A 253 0.35 0.28 -15.45
CA GLU A 253 0.83 1.21 -14.43
C GLU A 253 1.26 2.53 -15.07
N PRO A 254 0.60 3.67 -14.78
CA PRO A 254 1.01 4.98 -15.24
C PRO A 254 2.31 5.40 -14.54
N PRO A 255 3.04 6.42 -15.07
CA PRO A 255 4.12 7.03 -14.32
C PRO A 255 3.60 7.54 -12.97
N PRO A 256 4.35 7.38 -11.86
CA PRO A 256 3.95 7.94 -10.57
C PRO A 256 3.83 9.46 -10.71
N SER A 257 2.60 9.96 -10.70
CA SER A 257 2.31 11.35 -11.00
C SER A 257 3.02 12.27 -10.00
N PRO A 258 3.68 13.35 -10.43
CA PRO A 258 4.48 14.22 -9.55
C PRO A 258 3.65 15.10 -8.60
N LEU A 259 2.32 14.99 -8.63
CA LEU A 259 1.41 15.70 -7.74
C LEU A 259 1.18 14.89 -6.45
N PRO A 260 1.12 15.52 -5.27
CA PRO A 260 0.66 14.89 -4.04
C PRO A 260 -0.87 14.70 -4.05
N ALA A 261 -1.38 14.05 -5.09
CA ALA A 261 -2.77 13.67 -5.22
C ALA A 261 -3.05 12.44 -4.33
N ARG A 262 -3.11 12.67 -3.01
CA ARG A 262 -4.12 11.96 -2.20
C ARG A 262 -5.48 12.45 -2.67
N GLN A 263 -5.93 11.98 -3.83
CA GLN A 263 -7.35 11.89 -4.13
C GLN A 263 -7.83 10.60 -3.46
N PRO A 264 -8.42 10.65 -2.25
CA PRO A 264 -9.29 9.56 -1.86
C PRO A 264 -10.38 9.48 -2.92
N CYS A 265 -10.54 8.32 -3.58
CA CYS A 265 -11.76 8.05 -4.30
C CYS A 265 -12.91 8.25 -3.31
N THR A 266 -13.69 9.31 -3.53
CA THR A 266 -14.63 9.81 -2.53
C THR A 266 -15.69 8.77 -2.27
N ALA A 267 -15.70 8.22 -1.06
CA ALA A 267 -16.81 7.40 -0.60
C ALA A 267 -18.08 8.26 -0.61
N THR A 268 -18.93 8.03 -1.61
CA THR A 268 -20.30 8.56 -1.68
C THR A 268 -21.15 7.87 -0.61
N GLY A 269 -20.91 8.25 0.64
CA GLY A 269 -21.81 7.98 1.75
C GLY A 269 -23.14 8.66 1.46
N HIS A 270 -24.09 7.90 0.90
CA HIS A 270 -25.45 8.33 0.63
C HIS A 270 -26.17 8.55 1.97
N VAL A 271 -25.95 9.71 2.59
CA VAL A 271 -26.74 10.17 3.72
C VAL A 271 -28.11 10.56 3.18
N SER A 272 -29.01 9.58 3.13
CA SER A 272 -30.43 9.76 2.87
C SER A 272 -31.03 10.63 3.97
N LYS A 273 -30.94 11.95 3.79
CA LYS A 273 -31.55 12.96 4.65
C LYS A 273 -33.07 12.87 4.48
N LEU A 274 -33.72 11.96 5.22
CA LEU A 274 -35.16 11.96 5.36
C LEU A 274 -35.59 13.32 5.91
N ARG A 275 -36.15 14.16 5.03
CA ARG A 275 -36.74 15.45 5.38
C ARG A 275 -38.09 15.17 6.06
N LEU A 276 -38.05 14.91 7.36
CA LEU A 276 -39.24 14.83 8.22
C LEU A 276 -39.94 16.19 8.25
N VAL A 277 -40.98 16.32 7.41
CA VAL A 277 -41.91 17.44 7.43
C VAL A 277 -42.66 17.43 8.76
N HIS A 278 -42.49 18.47 9.57
CA HIS A 278 -43.19 18.61 10.84
C HIS A 278 -44.69 18.93 10.61
N GLY A 279 -45.50 17.89 10.57
CA GLY A 279 -46.97 18.00 10.62
C GLY A 279 -47.46 18.28 12.04
N HIS A 280 -48.33 19.28 12.18
CA HIS A 280 -48.94 19.71 13.43
C HIS A 280 -49.57 18.58 14.26
N TYR A 281 -49.21 18.49 15.55
CA TYR A 281 -50.15 18.10 16.61
C TYR A 281 -49.90 18.94 17.86
N LYS A 282 -50.92 19.68 18.32
CA LYS A 282 -50.84 20.58 19.49
C LYS A 282 -52.05 20.32 20.40
N LYS A 283 -51.79 20.23 21.71
CA LYS A 283 -52.75 20.27 22.83
C LYS A 283 -53.80 19.15 22.94
N VAL A 284 -53.55 18.22 23.87
CA VAL A 284 -54.51 17.86 24.94
C VAL A 284 -53.73 17.75 26.26
N LEU A 285 -54.41 17.86 27.40
CA LEU A 285 -53.90 17.69 28.78
C LEU A 285 -52.99 18.81 29.34
N ARG A 286 -53.61 19.76 30.05
CA ARG A 286 -53.38 19.98 31.50
C ARG A 286 -54.40 20.97 32.06
N ALA A 287 -55.37 20.44 32.80
CA ALA A 287 -56.20 21.21 33.71
C ALA A 287 -56.03 20.59 35.11
N ALA A 288 -55.46 21.36 36.05
CA ALA A 288 -55.55 21.20 37.51
C ALA A 288 -54.50 22.11 38.18
N GLY A 289 -54.85 22.72 39.32
CA GLY A 289 -53.84 23.11 40.32
C GLY A 289 -53.52 24.60 40.49
N ASP A 290 -54.49 25.51 40.35
CA ASP A 290 -54.34 26.85 40.92
C ASP A 290 -54.54 26.81 42.44
N ARG A 291 -53.51 27.20 43.21
CA ARG A 291 -53.59 27.69 44.60
C ARG A 291 -52.22 28.06 45.19
N GLY A 292 -52.16 29.18 45.94
CA GLY A 292 -51.22 29.34 47.06
C GLY A 292 -50.12 30.39 46.92
N ARG A 293 -50.42 31.65 47.27
CA ARG A 293 -49.46 32.77 47.36
C ARG A 293 -49.05 33.01 48.82
N ARG A 294 -47.79 33.44 49.05
CA ARG A 294 -47.18 33.94 50.32
C ARG A 294 -46.75 32.90 51.39
N ARG A 295 -45.45 32.89 51.71
CA ARG A 295 -44.88 33.53 52.93
C ARG A 295 -43.35 33.71 52.83
N ARG A 296 -42.80 34.65 53.61
CA ARG A 296 -41.36 34.88 53.82
C ARG A 296 -40.90 34.20 55.12
N GLY A 297 -39.59 34.02 55.25
CA GLY A 297 -38.86 33.56 56.43
C GLY A 297 -38.45 32.10 56.32
N GLU A 298 -37.29 31.64 56.74
CA GLU A 298 -36.04 32.28 57.19
C GLU A 298 -35.05 31.12 57.47
N PHE A 299 -33.75 31.40 57.46
CA PHE A 299 -32.66 30.65 58.12
C PHE A 299 -32.24 29.21 57.70
N ARG A 300 -30.95 29.16 57.32
CA ARG A 300 -29.91 28.13 57.60
C ARG A 300 -29.96 26.74 56.93
N GLY A 301 -28.84 26.43 56.26
CA GLY A 301 -28.00 25.31 56.73
C GLY A 301 -27.29 24.47 55.66
N LEU A 302 -26.00 24.78 55.39
CA LEU A 302 -24.97 23.93 54.71
C LEU A 302 -25.31 23.52 53.25
N TRP A 303 -24.39 23.57 52.29
CA TRP A 303 -23.04 22.99 52.30
C TRP A 303 -21.96 23.87 51.63
N THR A 304 -20.80 23.94 52.29
CA THR A 304 -19.46 24.18 51.70
C THR A 304 -19.01 22.95 50.87
N GLY A 305 -18.07 23.01 49.93
CA GLY A 305 -17.22 24.09 49.41
C GLY A 305 -16.05 23.53 48.57
N SER A 306 -15.33 24.40 47.85
CA SER A 306 -14.00 24.24 47.19
C SER A 306 -13.67 22.92 46.43
N VAL A 307 -13.43 22.95 45.12
CA VAL A 307 -12.21 23.51 44.45
C VAL A 307 -10.91 22.89 45.02
N VAL A 308 -10.45 21.81 44.38
CA VAL A 308 -9.14 21.19 44.66
C VAL A 308 -8.05 21.83 43.78
N ARG A 309 -6.94 22.21 44.40
CA ARG A 309 -5.77 22.85 43.77
C ARG A 309 -4.50 22.19 44.34
N GLN A 310 -3.90 21.26 43.60
CA GLN A 310 -2.57 20.67 43.88
C GLN A 310 -1.64 21.11 42.74
N ARG A 311 -0.75 22.08 42.91
CA ARG A 311 0.52 22.08 43.69
C ARG A 311 1.53 21.04 43.19
N ASP A 312 2.34 21.47 42.23
CA ASP A 312 3.67 20.95 41.97
C ASP A 312 4.57 21.04 43.21
N ARG A 313 5.46 20.06 43.36
CA ARG A 313 6.67 20.17 44.18
C ARG A 313 7.80 19.33 43.60
N GLN A 314 8.78 20.00 43.01
CA GLN A 314 10.11 19.43 42.79
C GLN A 314 10.95 19.54 44.06
N GLN A 315 11.77 18.52 44.34
CA GLN A 315 13.11 18.56 44.95
C GLN A 315 13.59 17.09 45.10
N ASN A 316 14.86 16.68 45.05
CA ASN A 316 16.14 17.13 44.46
C ASN A 316 17.22 16.18 45.03
N LYS A 317 18.09 15.55 44.21
CA LYS A 317 19.46 15.06 44.56
C LYS A 317 19.56 13.99 45.70
N SER A 318 20.65 13.25 45.94
CA SER A 318 22.06 13.31 45.49
C SER A 318 22.77 11.93 45.53
N LYS A 319 23.83 11.78 44.70
CA LYS A 319 25.10 10.98 44.77
C LYS A 319 25.36 10.00 45.95
N ASP A 320 26.15 8.91 45.83
CA ASP A 320 27.58 8.77 45.45
C ASP A 320 27.87 7.28 45.05
N LYS A 321 28.74 6.88 44.10
CA LYS A 321 30.21 6.99 43.85
C LYS A 321 31.12 5.94 44.56
N HIS A 322 32.05 5.40 43.74
CA HIS A 322 33.32 4.65 43.98
C HIS A 322 33.27 3.12 43.71
N LEU A 323 34.30 2.40 43.21
CA LEU A 323 35.58 2.67 42.50
C LEU A 323 36.31 1.30 42.29
N ASN A 324 37.27 1.21 41.36
CA ASN A 324 38.29 0.13 41.16
C ASN A 324 37.78 -1.23 40.61
N THR A 325 38.56 -2.08 39.89
CA THR A 325 39.93 -1.98 39.30
C THR A 325 40.08 -2.91 38.06
N GLY A 326 41.20 -2.79 37.29
CA GLY A 326 41.67 -3.83 36.35
C GLY A 326 42.53 -4.93 37.03
N PRO A 327 43.22 -5.83 36.29
CA PRO A 327 44.30 -5.41 35.39
C PRO A 327 44.49 -6.23 34.08
N LYS A 328 45.55 -5.86 33.34
CA LYS A 328 45.98 -6.37 32.01
C LYS A 328 46.70 -7.73 32.02
N ARG A 329 46.59 -8.47 30.91
CA ARG A 329 47.58 -9.34 30.18
C ARG A 329 46.86 -9.85 28.90
N GLY A 330 47.39 -9.94 27.68
CA GLY A 330 48.70 -9.60 27.13
C GLY A 330 49.44 -10.81 26.56
N PHE A 331 49.31 -11.12 25.25
CA PHE A 331 50.30 -11.90 24.49
C PHE A 331 50.21 -11.69 22.95
N LYS A 332 51.30 -11.99 22.22
CA LYS A 332 51.52 -11.78 20.77
C LYS A 332 51.68 -13.11 20.01
N GLN A 333 51.56 -13.03 18.68
CA GLN A 333 52.20 -13.79 17.56
C GLN A 333 51.14 -14.30 16.57
N ARG A 334 51.22 -14.02 15.24
CA ARG A 334 52.08 -14.65 14.19
C ARG A 334 51.90 -16.18 14.21
N THR A 335 51.61 -16.86 13.09
CA THR A 335 52.32 -16.80 11.79
C THR A 335 51.43 -17.26 10.61
N THR A 336 51.86 -16.98 9.38
CA THR A 336 51.37 -17.52 8.10
C THR A 336 51.46 -19.05 7.99
N VAL A 337 50.50 -19.68 7.29
CA VAL A 337 50.64 -20.26 5.93
C VAL A 337 49.29 -20.08 5.23
#